data_AF-A0A1W9I9H3-F1
#
_entry.id   AF-A0A1W9I9H3-F1
#
_cell.length_a   1.000
_cell.length_b   1.000
_cell.length_c   1.000
_cell.angle_alpha   90.00
_cell.angle_beta   90.00
_cell.angle_gamma   90.00
#
_symmetry.space_group_name_H-M   'P 1'
#
loop_
_entity.id
_entity.type
_entity.pdbx_description
1 polymer ?
#
loop_
_entity_poly.entity_id
_entity_poly.type
_entity_poly.pdbx_seq_one_letter_code
_entity_poly.pdbx_strand_id
1 'polypeptide(L)'
;MKMRTILAASAALLMTSAAAYSAEVAALIGNDTIATVDTAAKKATGSVKVSGISGALVGIDVRPADGLLYGLVEDGTVVTIAKDGKATVKSKLETMLAKGVTATVDFNPVADRLRVMGSDGMSLRANVDDGKVTKDGDHKFADTDANKGGKPNVVAGAYTNSVKGTKETALFNIDSKAGLVKQAPPNDGILTTIGALGIKADAVAFDISTDASGKNDAWIMAGDTLYSIDLATGKATEAAKIAGVSGTVKDIAVLPGK
;
A
#
# COMPACT_ATOMS: atom_id res chain seq x y z
N MET A 1 50.20 31.01 -39.49
CA MET A 1 49.01 30.21 -39.84
C MET A 1 48.85 29.11 -38.79
N LYS A 2 47.97 29.29 -37.79
CA LYS A 2 47.59 28.25 -36.83
C LYS A 2 46.07 28.33 -36.66
N MET A 3 45.37 27.38 -37.27
CA MET A 3 43.92 27.30 -37.30
C MET A 3 43.46 26.70 -35.97
N ARG A 4 42.68 27.46 -35.20
CA ARG A 4 42.05 26.99 -33.95
C ARG A 4 40.69 26.39 -34.31
N THR A 5 40.60 25.07 -34.30
CA THR A 5 39.34 24.34 -34.45
C THR A 5 38.60 24.37 -33.12
N ILE A 6 37.48 25.10 -33.06
CA ILE A 6 36.56 25.08 -31.91
C ILE A 6 35.57 23.95 -32.18
N LEU A 7 35.66 22.86 -31.40
CA LEU A 7 34.65 21.81 -31.38
C LEU A 7 33.54 22.26 -30.42
N ALA A 8 32.37 22.64 -30.96
CA ALA A 8 31.16 22.81 -30.16
C ALA A 8 30.51 21.43 -29.99
N ALA A 9 30.67 20.83 -28.81
CA ALA A 9 29.92 19.64 -28.42
C ALA A 9 28.52 20.06 -27.96
N SER A 10 27.52 19.90 -28.82
CA SER A 10 26.11 20.07 -28.46
C SER A 10 25.68 18.88 -27.59
N ALA A 11 25.51 19.11 -26.30
CA ALA A 11 24.85 18.17 -25.40
C ALA A 11 23.36 18.13 -25.71
N ALA A 12 22.89 17.06 -26.36
CA ALA A 12 21.46 16.80 -26.51
C ALA A 12 20.92 16.31 -25.16
N LEU A 13 20.20 17.18 -24.46
CA LEU A 13 19.47 16.84 -23.24
C LEU A 13 18.26 15.99 -23.64
N LEU A 14 18.38 14.66 -23.54
CA LEU A 14 17.25 13.74 -23.66
C LEU A 14 16.36 13.91 -22.42
N MET A 15 15.38 14.82 -22.53
CA MET A 15 14.26 14.90 -21.59
C MET A 15 13.41 13.64 -21.79
N THR A 16 13.68 12.58 -21.03
CA THR A 16 12.75 11.46 -20.94
C THR A 16 11.50 11.97 -20.23
N SER A 17 10.46 12.30 -20.99
CA SER A 17 9.14 12.53 -20.43
C SER A 17 8.68 11.22 -19.78
N ALA A 18 8.70 11.16 -18.44
CA ALA A 18 8.00 10.11 -17.73
C ALA A 18 6.54 10.19 -18.17
N ALA A 19 6.03 9.14 -18.81
CA ALA A 19 4.61 9.06 -19.14
C ALA A 19 3.83 9.27 -17.83
N ALA A 20 2.90 10.22 -17.84
CA ALA A 20 2.08 10.51 -16.68
C ALA A 20 1.20 9.29 -16.39
N TYR A 21 1.48 8.60 -15.28
CA TYR A 21 0.65 7.50 -14.80
C TYR A 21 -0.66 8.08 -14.28
N SER A 22 -1.78 7.72 -14.93
CA SER A 22 -3.12 8.11 -14.51
C SER A 22 -3.75 6.95 -13.74
N ALA A 23 -3.59 6.95 -12.42
CA ALA A 23 -4.34 6.07 -11.53
C ALA A 23 -5.39 6.87 -10.74
N GLU A 24 -6.57 6.27 -10.54
CA GLU A 24 -7.47 6.67 -9.48
C GLU A 24 -7.07 5.88 -8.22
N VAL A 25 -6.85 6.56 -7.10
CA VAL A 25 -6.50 5.95 -5.81
C VAL A 25 -7.60 6.27 -4.80
N ALA A 26 -8.10 5.25 -4.11
CA ALA A 26 -8.92 5.45 -2.92
C ALA A 26 -8.00 5.69 -1.73
N ALA A 27 -8.15 6.81 -1.04
CA ALA A 27 -7.44 7.12 0.19
C ALA A 27 -8.42 7.07 1.37
N LEU A 28 -8.16 6.18 2.33
CA LEU A 28 -8.90 6.13 3.60
C LEU A 28 -8.42 7.24 4.52
N ILE A 29 -9.24 8.27 4.65
CA ILE A 29 -9.00 9.41 5.53
C ILE A 29 -9.77 9.22 6.84
N GLY A 30 -9.04 9.28 7.95
CA GLY A 30 -9.63 9.14 9.28
C GLY A 30 -10.25 7.75 9.49
N ASN A 31 -11.51 7.72 9.90
CA ASN A 31 -12.17 6.46 10.31
C ASN A 31 -13.16 5.91 9.29
N ASP A 32 -13.66 6.73 8.36
CA ASP A 32 -14.81 6.35 7.53
C ASP A 32 -14.95 7.18 6.25
N THR A 33 -13.92 7.90 5.82
CA THR A 33 -14.01 8.73 4.61
C THR A 33 -13.06 8.21 3.54
N ILE A 34 -13.58 7.98 2.34
CA ILE A 34 -12.77 7.62 1.17
C ILE A 34 -12.68 8.84 0.27
N ALA A 35 -11.47 9.35 0.06
CA ALA A 35 -11.20 10.33 -1.00
C ALA A 35 -10.75 9.60 -2.27
N THR A 36 -11.28 9.98 -3.42
CA THR A 36 -10.76 9.54 -4.72
C THR A 36 -9.70 10.53 -5.17
N VAL A 37 -8.46 10.08 -5.28
CA VAL A 37 -7.31 10.86 -5.73
C VAL A 37 -7.02 10.55 -7.19
N ASP A 38 -6.95 11.59 -8.01
CA ASP A 38 -6.41 11.52 -9.37
C ASP A 38 -4.92 11.90 -9.29
N THR A 39 -4.05 10.92 -9.51
CA THR A 39 -2.60 11.10 -9.39
C THR A 39 -2.04 11.97 -10.50
N ALA A 40 -2.65 11.97 -11.69
CA ALA A 40 -2.23 12.81 -12.81
C ALA A 40 -2.63 14.27 -12.57
N ALA A 41 -3.84 14.51 -12.06
CA ALA A 41 -4.32 15.84 -11.68
C ALA A 41 -3.75 16.33 -10.33
N LYS A 42 -3.07 15.46 -9.57
CA LYS A 42 -2.47 15.74 -8.25
C LYS A 42 -3.47 16.31 -7.25
N LYS A 43 -4.69 15.78 -7.26
CA LYS A 43 -5.77 16.24 -6.37
C LYS A 43 -6.80 15.16 -6.07
N ALA A 44 -7.45 15.26 -4.93
CA ALA A 44 -8.72 14.60 -4.68
C ALA A 44 -9.80 15.17 -5.60
N THR A 45 -10.54 14.29 -6.27
CA THR A 45 -11.65 14.64 -7.17
C THR A 45 -13.01 14.55 -6.48
N GLY A 46 -13.06 13.90 -5.32
CA GLY A 46 -14.24 13.81 -4.46
C GLY A 46 -13.92 13.04 -3.18
N SER A 47 -14.83 13.10 -2.21
CA SER A 47 -14.79 12.26 -1.03
C SER A 47 -16.19 11.81 -0.65
N VAL A 48 -16.28 10.61 -0.10
CA VAL A 48 -17.53 10.01 0.38
C VAL A 48 -17.33 9.48 1.79
N LYS A 49 -18.30 9.72 2.65
CA LYS A 49 -18.36 9.06 3.96
C LYS A 49 -18.95 7.67 3.76
N VAL A 50 -18.27 6.66 4.27
CA VAL A 50 -18.72 5.27 4.25
C VAL A 50 -19.91 5.13 5.19
N SER A 51 -20.99 4.58 4.66
CA SER A 51 -22.24 4.31 5.39
C SER A 51 -22.50 2.81 5.48
N GLY A 52 -23.27 2.37 6.49
CA GLY A 52 -23.59 0.95 6.68
C GLY A 52 -22.52 0.15 7.44
N ILE A 53 -21.56 0.82 8.08
CA ILE A 53 -20.58 0.21 9.00
C ILE A 53 -20.90 0.55 10.46
N SER A 54 -20.55 -0.36 11.38
CA SER A 54 -20.81 -0.25 12.83
C SER A 54 -19.70 0.46 13.61
N GLY A 55 -18.54 0.69 13.00
CA GLY A 55 -17.35 1.25 13.64
C GLY A 55 -16.36 1.81 12.64
N ALA A 56 -15.14 2.11 13.08
CA ALA A 56 -14.10 2.67 12.21
C ALA A 56 -13.56 1.62 11.22
N LEU A 57 -13.28 2.04 9.99
CA LEU A 57 -12.39 1.31 9.08
C LEU A 57 -10.96 1.37 9.61
N VAL A 58 -10.31 0.20 9.61
CA VAL A 58 -8.89 0.07 9.97
C VAL A 58 -7.99 -0.05 8.75
N GLY A 59 -8.55 -0.39 7.58
CA GLY A 59 -7.85 -0.45 6.30
C GLY A 59 -8.79 -0.77 5.15
N ILE A 60 -8.31 -0.59 3.92
CA ILE A 60 -9.01 -0.86 2.66
C ILE A 60 -8.07 -1.51 1.66
N ASP A 61 -8.60 -2.30 0.75
CA ASP A 61 -7.85 -2.74 -0.43
C ASP A 61 -8.80 -3.19 -1.55
N VAL A 62 -8.33 -3.22 -2.80
CA VAL A 62 -9.04 -3.79 -3.95
C VAL A 62 -8.69 -5.26 -4.07
N ARG A 63 -9.69 -6.14 -4.00
CA ARG A 63 -9.46 -7.59 -4.21
C ARG A 63 -9.21 -7.87 -5.69
N PRO A 64 -8.02 -8.37 -6.11
CA PRO A 64 -7.72 -8.55 -7.53
C PRO A 64 -8.63 -9.58 -8.24
N ALA A 65 -9.24 -10.50 -7.48
CA ALA A 65 -10.12 -11.53 -8.04
C ALA A 65 -11.46 -10.99 -8.60
N ASP A 66 -11.99 -9.91 -8.02
CA ASP A 66 -13.30 -9.32 -8.38
C ASP A 66 -13.26 -7.82 -8.69
N GLY A 67 -12.17 -7.12 -8.35
CA GLY A 67 -11.97 -5.70 -8.61
C GLY A 67 -12.78 -4.78 -7.69
N LEU A 68 -13.39 -5.31 -6.63
CA LEU A 68 -14.17 -4.50 -5.68
C LEU A 68 -13.25 -3.90 -4.62
N LEU A 69 -13.59 -2.69 -4.15
CA LEU A 69 -12.98 -2.10 -2.96
C LEU A 69 -13.56 -2.75 -1.71
N TYR A 70 -12.71 -3.34 -0.89
CA TYR A 70 -13.04 -3.90 0.40
C TYR A 70 -12.59 -2.95 1.52
N GLY A 71 -13.29 -3.00 2.64
CA GLY A 71 -12.88 -2.36 3.89
C GLY A 71 -12.97 -3.35 5.04
N LEU A 72 -12.06 -3.21 5.99
CA LEU A 72 -12.08 -3.95 7.25
C LEU A 72 -12.46 -2.99 8.38
N VAL A 73 -13.54 -3.33 9.10
CA VAL A 73 -14.01 -2.58 10.27
C VAL A 73 -13.26 -3.08 11.52
N GLU A 74 -13.07 -2.21 12.51
CA GLU A 74 -12.33 -2.52 13.76
C GLU A 74 -12.88 -3.72 14.54
N ASP A 75 -14.17 -4.06 14.35
CA ASP A 75 -14.82 -5.23 14.98
C ASP A 75 -14.65 -6.54 14.18
N GLY A 76 -13.84 -6.52 13.12
CA GLY A 76 -13.58 -7.64 12.23
C GLY A 76 -14.61 -7.81 11.11
N THR A 77 -15.61 -6.94 10.99
CA THR A 77 -16.56 -6.99 9.86
C THR A 77 -15.86 -6.62 8.56
N VAL A 78 -15.96 -7.47 7.55
CA VAL A 78 -15.47 -7.21 6.20
C VAL A 78 -16.62 -6.70 5.36
N VAL A 79 -16.42 -5.58 4.67
CA VAL A 79 -17.40 -4.97 3.79
C VAL A 79 -16.83 -4.77 2.39
N THR A 80 -17.68 -4.77 1.36
CA THR A 80 -17.39 -4.10 0.09
C THR A 80 -17.93 -2.68 0.12
N ILE A 81 -17.24 -1.73 -0.52
CA ILE A 81 -17.58 -0.31 -0.49
C ILE A 81 -17.83 0.15 -1.93
N ALA A 82 -19.06 0.59 -2.21
CA ALA A 82 -19.41 1.17 -3.50
C ALA A 82 -18.85 2.60 -3.67
N LYS A 83 -18.81 3.10 -4.91
CA LYS A 83 -18.25 4.43 -5.23
C LYS A 83 -18.97 5.60 -4.53
N ASP A 84 -20.23 5.42 -4.16
CA ASP A 84 -21.01 6.39 -3.37
C ASP A 84 -20.77 6.28 -1.85
N GLY A 85 -19.91 5.37 -1.41
CA GLY A 85 -19.61 5.12 0.00
C GLY A 85 -20.55 4.12 0.69
N LYS A 86 -21.52 3.51 -0.01
CA LYS A 86 -22.38 2.51 0.61
C LYS A 86 -21.62 1.20 0.84
N ALA A 87 -21.48 0.80 2.10
CA ALA A 87 -20.90 -0.48 2.47
C ALA A 87 -21.92 -1.62 2.43
N THR A 88 -21.48 -2.81 1.99
CA THR A 88 -22.26 -4.06 2.05
C THR A 88 -21.43 -5.11 2.80
N VAL A 89 -22.01 -5.71 3.85
CA VAL A 89 -21.33 -6.75 4.63
C VAL A 89 -21.05 -7.96 3.75
N LYS A 90 -19.80 -8.41 3.75
CA LYS A 90 -19.34 -9.62 3.07
C LYS A 90 -19.24 -10.79 4.04
N SER A 91 -18.56 -10.58 5.17
CA SER A 91 -18.33 -11.60 6.20
C SER A 91 -17.86 -10.94 7.50
N LYS A 92 -17.52 -11.75 8.51
CA LYS A 92 -16.91 -11.31 9.75
C LYS A 92 -15.73 -12.21 10.08
N LEU A 93 -14.57 -11.61 10.35
CA LEU A 93 -13.37 -12.34 10.70
C LEU A 93 -13.50 -13.02 12.06
N GLU A 94 -13.12 -14.30 12.14
CA GLU A 94 -13.11 -15.07 13.39
C GLU A 94 -12.11 -14.52 14.42
N THR A 95 -11.03 -13.90 13.95
CA THR A 95 -9.98 -13.32 14.78
C THR A 95 -9.58 -11.97 14.19
N MET A 96 -9.40 -10.99 15.06
CA MET A 96 -8.99 -9.64 14.70
C MET A 96 -7.76 -9.23 15.50
N LEU A 97 -7.05 -8.21 15.01
CA LEU A 97 -5.96 -7.57 15.75
C LEU A 97 -6.46 -7.03 17.10
N ALA A 98 -5.55 -6.87 18.05
CA ALA A 98 -5.87 -6.22 19.31
C ALA A 98 -6.29 -4.75 19.08
N LYS A 99 -7.24 -4.26 19.90
CA LYS A 99 -7.75 -2.89 19.78
C LYS A 99 -6.61 -1.86 19.97
N GLY A 100 -6.56 -0.86 19.09
CA GLY A 100 -5.57 0.22 19.14
C GLY A 100 -4.23 -0.11 18.46
N VAL A 101 -4.06 -1.33 17.96
CA VAL A 101 -2.94 -1.68 17.08
C VAL A 101 -3.19 -1.09 15.70
N THR A 102 -2.18 -0.42 15.12
CA THR A 102 -2.26 0.03 13.73
C THR A 102 -2.34 -1.19 12.82
N ALA A 103 -3.37 -1.24 11.98
CA ALA A 103 -3.60 -2.32 11.04
C ALA A 103 -2.98 -1.97 9.68
N THR A 104 -2.52 -2.99 9.00
CA THR A 104 -2.23 -3.00 7.56
C THR A 104 -3.09 -4.09 6.94
N VAL A 105 -3.77 -3.78 5.84
CA VAL A 105 -4.59 -4.76 5.11
C VAL A 105 -4.24 -4.75 3.63
N ASP A 106 -4.12 -5.92 3.03
CA ASP A 106 -3.82 -6.03 1.58
C ASP A 106 -4.18 -7.43 1.08
N PHE A 107 -4.66 -7.57 -0.15
CA PHE A 107 -4.99 -8.84 -0.78
C PHE A 107 -3.76 -9.44 -1.45
N ASN A 108 -3.44 -10.67 -1.05
CA ASN A 108 -2.51 -11.48 -1.84
C ASN A 108 -3.22 -11.94 -3.14
N PRO A 109 -2.78 -11.51 -4.33
CA PRO A 109 -3.47 -11.81 -5.59
C PRO A 109 -3.35 -13.28 -6.02
N VAL A 110 -2.33 -14.01 -5.53
CA VAL A 110 -2.12 -15.44 -5.84
C VAL A 110 -2.96 -16.32 -4.92
N ALA A 111 -2.91 -16.06 -3.61
CA ALA A 111 -3.60 -16.84 -2.60
C ALA A 111 -5.10 -16.48 -2.49
N ASP A 112 -5.48 -15.30 -3.01
CA ASP A 112 -6.80 -14.71 -2.87
C ASP A 112 -7.24 -14.66 -1.39
N ARG A 113 -6.38 -14.07 -0.57
CA ARG A 113 -6.58 -13.92 0.87
C ARG A 113 -6.24 -12.51 1.31
N LEU A 114 -7.03 -11.98 2.23
CA LEU A 114 -6.75 -10.72 2.89
C LEU A 114 -5.67 -10.96 3.95
N ARG A 115 -4.53 -10.30 3.81
CA ARG A 115 -3.50 -10.21 4.85
C ARG A 115 -3.95 -9.10 5.80
N VAL A 116 -3.91 -9.35 7.10
CA VAL A 116 -4.19 -8.36 8.15
C VAL A 116 -3.03 -8.39 9.14
N MET A 117 -2.25 -7.31 9.18
CA MET A 117 -1.03 -7.22 9.97
C MET A 117 -1.13 -6.12 11.00
N GLY A 118 -0.61 -6.38 12.20
CA GLY A 118 -0.55 -5.43 13.27
C GLY A 118 0.85 -4.85 13.44
N SER A 119 0.91 -3.57 13.80
CA SER A 119 2.15 -2.90 14.20
C SER A 119 2.79 -3.46 15.48
N ASP A 120 2.09 -4.36 16.17
CA ASP A 120 2.56 -5.13 17.32
C ASP A 120 3.29 -6.43 16.94
N GLY A 121 3.26 -6.79 15.64
CA GLY A 121 3.87 -7.97 15.07
C GLY A 121 2.88 -9.10 14.72
N MET A 122 1.59 -8.95 15.02
CA MET A 122 0.60 -9.95 14.62
C MET A 122 0.48 -10.03 13.09
N SER A 123 0.42 -11.24 12.54
CA SER A 123 0.20 -11.47 11.11
C SER A 123 -0.93 -12.48 10.92
N LEU A 124 -2.01 -12.06 10.27
CA LEU A 124 -3.19 -12.88 10.01
C LEU A 124 -3.42 -13.04 8.51
N ARG A 125 -3.97 -14.17 8.11
CA ARG A 125 -4.46 -14.42 6.77
C ARG A 125 -5.93 -14.83 6.82
N ALA A 126 -6.78 -14.05 6.18
CA ALA A 126 -8.22 -14.22 6.21
C ALA A 126 -8.79 -14.63 4.84
N ASN A 127 -9.75 -15.55 4.85
CA ASN A 127 -10.65 -15.75 3.73
C ASN A 127 -11.87 -14.84 3.91
N VAL A 128 -12.03 -13.85 3.03
CA VAL A 128 -13.13 -12.89 3.13
C VAL A 128 -14.47 -13.47 2.73
N ASP A 129 -14.52 -14.63 2.06
CA ASP A 129 -15.78 -15.25 1.64
C ASP A 129 -16.49 -15.99 2.80
N ASP A 130 -15.75 -16.49 3.79
CA ASP A 130 -16.30 -17.21 4.94
C ASP A 130 -15.86 -16.67 6.31
N GLY A 131 -14.95 -15.71 6.35
CA GLY A 131 -14.46 -15.08 7.58
C GLY A 131 -13.40 -15.87 8.34
N LYS A 132 -12.97 -17.04 7.83
CA LYS A 132 -11.96 -17.86 8.51
C LYS A 132 -10.60 -17.19 8.53
N VAL A 133 -9.93 -17.27 9.67
CA VAL A 133 -8.62 -16.63 9.88
C VAL A 133 -7.58 -17.67 10.27
N THR A 134 -6.39 -17.58 9.67
CA THR A 134 -5.19 -18.29 10.08
C THR A 134 -4.22 -17.28 10.68
N LYS A 135 -3.70 -17.54 11.89
CA LYS A 135 -2.56 -16.81 12.43
C LYS A 135 -1.28 -17.36 11.81
N ASP A 136 -0.53 -16.49 11.16
CA ASP A 136 0.78 -16.77 10.59
C ASP A 136 1.89 -16.50 11.63
N GLY A 137 3.17 -16.63 11.24
CA GLY A 137 4.29 -16.26 12.09
C GLY A 137 4.25 -14.78 12.49
N ASP A 138 4.51 -14.49 13.77
CA ASP A 138 4.65 -13.12 14.25
C ASP A 138 5.86 -12.44 13.58
N HIS A 139 5.74 -11.15 13.30
CA HIS A 139 6.78 -10.39 12.62
C HIS A 139 8.08 -10.37 13.42
N LYS A 140 9.17 -10.76 12.78
CA LYS A 140 10.53 -10.65 13.31
C LYS A 140 11.52 -10.40 12.19
N PHE A 141 12.55 -9.61 12.47
CA PHE A 141 13.68 -9.47 11.55
C PHE A 141 14.45 -10.78 11.43
N ALA A 142 14.92 -11.09 10.22
CA ALA A 142 15.73 -12.27 9.96
C ALA A 142 17.02 -12.28 10.79
N ASP A 143 17.56 -13.48 11.04
CA ASP A 143 18.79 -13.65 11.82
C ASP A 143 20.03 -13.00 11.19
N THR A 144 19.98 -12.73 9.89
CA THR A 144 21.03 -12.06 9.10
C THR A 144 20.71 -10.60 8.82
N ASP A 145 19.57 -10.09 9.29
CA ASP A 145 19.12 -8.74 9.02
C ASP A 145 19.88 -7.69 9.85
N ALA A 146 20.05 -6.49 9.30
CA ALA A 146 20.69 -5.38 10.01
C ALA A 146 19.92 -4.96 11.27
N ASN A 147 18.60 -5.17 11.31
CA ASN A 147 17.71 -4.86 12.42
C ASN A 147 17.43 -6.07 13.32
N LYS A 148 18.22 -7.14 13.23
CA LYS A 148 18.09 -8.34 14.07
C LYS A 148 17.91 -7.98 15.55
N GLY A 149 16.94 -8.63 16.19
CA GLY A 149 16.64 -8.45 17.62
C GLY A 149 15.82 -7.19 17.92
N GLY A 150 15.67 -6.28 16.95
CA GLY A 150 14.69 -5.20 17.02
C GLY A 150 13.26 -5.75 16.96
N LYS A 151 12.33 -5.09 17.66
CA LYS A 151 10.90 -5.37 17.52
C LYS A 151 10.37 -4.67 16.26
N PRO A 152 9.89 -5.40 15.24
CA PRO A 152 9.28 -4.77 14.07
C PRO A 152 8.07 -3.91 14.44
N ASN A 153 7.85 -2.89 13.64
CA ASN A 153 6.70 -2.01 13.69
C ASN A 153 6.22 -1.74 12.25
N VAL A 154 5.59 -2.75 11.67
CA VAL A 154 4.94 -2.65 10.35
C VAL A 154 3.73 -1.73 10.45
N VAL A 155 3.69 -0.68 9.63
CA VAL A 155 2.63 0.32 9.62
C VAL A 155 1.85 0.38 8.30
N ALA A 156 2.41 -0.18 7.22
CA ALA A 156 1.75 -0.36 5.93
C ALA A 156 2.40 -1.52 5.18
N GLY A 157 1.76 -2.03 4.12
CA GLY A 157 2.25 -3.19 3.38
C GLY A 157 1.37 -3.50 2.18
N ALA A 158 1.98 -4.01 1.12
CA ALA A 158 1.32 -4.24 -0.15
C ALA A 158 1.98 -5.39 -0.94
N TYR A 159 1.17 -6.13 -1.69
CA TYR A 159 1.62 -7.18 -2.59
C TYR A 159 1.89 -6.63 -4.00
N THR A 160 2.89 -7.19 -4.68
CA THR A 160 3.10 -6.96 -6.12
C THR A 160 2.15 -7.80 -6.96
N ASN A 161 2.02 -7.44 -8.24
CA ASN A 161 1.24 -8.15 -9.25
C ASN A 161 -0.25 -8.24 -8.85
N SER A 162 -0.82 -7.14 -8.37
CA SER A 162 -2.22 -7.02 -7.91
C SER A 162 -3.21 -7.04 -9.08
N VAL A 163 -3.15 -8.14 -9.87
CA VAL A 163 -3.95 -8.40 -11.06
C VAL A 163 -4.50 -9.82 -11.01
N LYS A 164 -5.72 -9.98 -11.50
CA LYS A 164 -6.43 -11.27 -11.51
C LYS A 164 -5.62 -12.35 -12.21
N GLY A 165 -5.43 -13.47 -11.52
CA GLY A 165 -4.87 -14.69 -12.12
C GLY A 165 -3.34 -14.72 -12.25
N THR A 166 -2.62 -13.72 -11.70
CA THR A 166 -1.16 -13.76 -11.55
C THR A 166 -0.70 -15.06 -10.88
N LYS A 167 0.52 -15.50 -11.19
CA LYS A 167 1.13 -16.71 -10.63
C LYS A 167 2.14 -16.43 -9.53
N GLU A 168 2.59 -15.19 -9.43
CA GLU A 168 3.62 -14.77 -8.50
C GLU A 168 3.25 -13.44 -7.86
N THR A 169 3.65 -13.27 -6.61
CA THR A 169 3.51 -12.04 -5.85
C THR A 169 4.63 -11.97 -4.81
N ALA A 170 4.97 -10.76 -4.40
CA ALA A 170 5.91 -10.50 -3.31
C ALA A 170 5.27 -9.50 -2.34
N LEU A 171 5.40 -9.76 -1.04
CA LEU A 171 4.95 -8.86 0.02
C LEU A 171 6.08 -7.91 0.42
N PHE A 172 5.78 -6.62 0.35
CA PHE A 172 6.62 -5.56 0.89
C PHE A 172 5.87 -4.85 2.01
N ASN A 173 6.58 -4.50 3.07
CA ASN A 173 6.03 -3.73 4.19
C ASN A 173 6.84 -2.47 4.42
N ILE A 174 6.18 -1.48 5.03
CA ILE A 174 6.81 -0.32 5.62
C ILE A 174 6.93 -0.57 7.12
N ASP A 175 8.15 -0.71 7.59
CA ASP A 175 8.47 -0.66 9.01
C ASP A 175 8.85 0.78 9.37
N SER A 176 8.20 1.35 10.39
CA SER A 176 8.39 2.76 10.76
C SER A 176 9.80 3.10 11.23
N LYS A 177 10.61 2.08 11.59
CA LYS A 177 12.00 2.24 12.05
C LYS A 177 13.01 1.77 11.00
N ALA A 178 12.75 0.65 10.34
CA ALA A 178 13.69 0.03 9.40
C ALA A 178 13.51 0.49 7.94
N GLY A 179 12.37 1.09 7.59
CA GLY A 179 12.05 1.50 6.23
C GLY A 179 11.35 0.39 5.43
N LEU A 180 11.70 0.26 4.14
CA LEU A 180 11.13 -0.80 3.30
C LEU A 180 11.72 -2.16 3.70
N VAL A 181 10.85 -3.13 3.94
CA VAL A 181 11.21 -4.51 4.25
C VAL A 181 10.46 -5.47 3.32
N LYS A 182 11.08 -6.61 3.01
CA LYS A 182 10.44 -7.72 2.29
C LYS A 182 10.05 -8.81 3.28
N GLN A 183 8.87 -9.40 3.11
CA GLN A 183 8.41 -10.55 3.90
C GLN A 183 8.29 -11.79 3.01
N ALA A 184 9.20 -12.74 3.17
CA ALA A 184 9.29 -13.90 2.30
C ALA A 184 9.82 -15.14 3.05
N PRO A 185 9.07 -16.26 3.10
CA PRO A 185 7.67 -16.39 2.69
C PRO A 185 6.73 -15.48 3.51
N PRO A 186 5.61 -14.99 2.95
CA PRO A 186 4.70 -14.13 3.70
C PRO A 186 4.19 -14.76 5.01
N ASN A 187 4.01 -16.08 5.07
CA ASN A 187 3.35 -16.74 6.22
C ASN A 187 4.31 -16.99 7.40
N ASP A 188 5.62 -16.81 7.23
CA ASP A 188 6.59 -17.06 8.29
C ASP A 188 6.84 -15.82 9.17
N GLY A 189 6.33 -14.65 8.75
CA GLY A 189 6.51 -13.38 9.46
C GLY A 189 7.94 -12.81 9.40
N ILE A 190 8.85 -13.43 8.65
CA ILE A 190 10.25 -13.02 8.60
C ILE A 190 10.42 -11.80 7.71
N LEU A 191 11.02 -10.75 8.27
CA LEU A 191 11.30 -9.49 7.59
C LEU A 191 12.79 -9.34 7.27
N THR A 192 13.08 -8.95 6.04
CA THR A 192 14.42 -8.55 5.59
C THR A 192 14.38 -7.11 5.12
N THR A 193 15.20 -6.25 5.70
CA THR A 193 15.33 -4.83 5.35
C THR A 193 15.97 -4.67 3.98
N ILE A 194 15.31 -3.86 3.16
CA ILE A 194 15.80 -3.44 1.84
C ILE A 194 16.55 -2.11 1.96
N GLY A 195 15.94 -1.14 2.64
CA GLY A 195 16.59 0.15 2.86
C GLY A 195 15.68 1.19 3.48
N ALA A 196 16.31 2.26 3.96
CA ALA A 196 15.61 3.38 4.56
C ALA A 196 14.81 4.16 3.49
N LEU A 197 13.61 4.63 3.87
CA LEU A 197 12.78 5.42 2.97
C LEU A 197 13.37 6.81 2.68
N GLY A 198 14.14 7.38 3.62
CA GLY A 198 14.61 8.76 3.53
C GLY A 198 13.53 9.80 3.86
N ILE A 199 12.34 9.36 4.29
CA ILE A 199 11.26 10.17 4.84
C ILE A 199 10.81 9.60 6.18
N LYS A 200 10.09 10.40 6.97
CA LYS A 200 9.49 9.97 8.23
C LYS A 200 8.24 9.13 7.94
N ALA A 201 8.13 7.95 8.54
CA ALA A 201 7.07 6.97 8.26
C ALA A 201 6.27 6.53 9.49
N ASP A 202 5.97 7.47 10.41
CA ASP A 202 5.17 7.17 11.62
C ASP A 202 3.74 6.74 11.27
N ALA A 203 3.15 7.36 10.24
CA ALA A 203 1.81 7.08 9.74
C ALA A 203 1.81 7.31 8.23
N VAL A 204 1.80 6.22 7.48
CA VAL A 204 1.83 6.23 6.02
C VAL A 204 0.88 5.17 5.49
N ALA A 205 0.37 5.40 4.30
CA ALA A 205 -0.34 4.40 3.52
C ALA A 205 0.54 3.95 2.37
N PHE A 206 0.47 2.67 2.00
CA PHE A 206 1.35 2.07 1.00
C PHE A 206 0.57 1.11 0.11
N ASP A 207 0.74 1.23 -1.20
CA ASP A 207 0.18 0.29 -2.17
C ASP A 207 1.11 0.12 -3.38
N ILE A 208 1.01 -1.02 -4.06
CA ILE A 208 1.75 -1.36 -5.26
C ILE A 208 0.77 -1.65 -6.40
N SER A 209 0.69 -0.71 -7.33
CA SER A 209 -0.05 -0.91 -8.59
C SER A 209 0.74 -1.78 -9.57
N THR A 210 0.05 -2.56 -10.39
CA THR A 210 0.64 -3.28 -11.52
C THR A 210 -0.02 -2.81 -12.81
N ASP A 211 0.78 -2.35 -13.78
CA ASP A 211 0.27 -1.91 -15.07
C ASP A 211 0.02 -3.07 -16.04
N ALA A 212 -0.55 -2.76 -17.21
CA ALA A 212 -0.87 -3.74 -18.24
C ALA A 212 0.36 -4.46 -18.82
N SER A 213 1.57 -3.92 -18.64
CA SER A 213 2.83 -4.55 -19.03
C SER A 213 3.42 -5.46 -17.94
N GLY A 214 2.78 -5.51 -16.77
CA GLY A 214 3.25 -6.26 -15.60
C GLY A 214 4.28 -5.51 -14.77
N LYS A 215 4.51 -4.21 -15.03
CA LYS A 215 5.41 -3.38 -14.22
C LYS A 215 4.70 -2.99 -12.92
N ASN A 216 5.42 -3.12 -11.82
CA ASN A 216 4.96 -2.71 -10.50
C ASN A 216 5.45 -1.30 -10.17
N ASP A 217 4.53 -0.44 -9.71
CA ASP A 217 4.81 0.91 -9.21
C ASP A 217 4.32 1.01 -7.77
N ALA A 218 5.26 1.27 -6.86
CA ALA A 218 5.06 1.31 -5.43
C ALA A 218 4.92 2.76 -4.94
N TRP A 219 3.89 3.03 -4.15
CA TRP A 219 3.49 4.37 -3.76
C TRP A 219 3.26 4.49 -2.26
N ILE A 220 3.84 5.51 -1.64
CA ILE A 220 3.55 5.90 -0.26
C ILE A 220 2.79 7.23 -0.25
N MET A 221 1.70 7.30 0.50
CA MET A 221 1.07 8.55 0.89
C MET A 221 1.40 8.86 2.35
N ALA A 222 2.09 9.99 2.57
CA ALA A 222 2.43 10.50 3.90
C ALA A 222 1.77 11.88 4.08
N GLY A 223 0.67 11.92 4.82
CA GLY A 223 -0.18 13.12 4.87
C GLY A 223 -0.78 13.43 3.49
N ASP A 224 -0.49 14.61 2.96
CA ASP A 224 -0.93 15.04 1.62
C ASP A 224 0.15 14.87 0.54
N THR A 225 1.29 14.25 0.85
CA THR A 225 2.37 14.04 -0.13
C THR A 225 2.44 12.58 -0.58
N LEU A 226 2.48 12.40 -1.90
CA LEU A 226 2.67 11.13 -2.59
C LEU A 226 4.15 10.96 -2.97
N TYR A 227 4.70 9.79 -2.65
CA TYR A 227 6.07 9.39 -2.95
C TYR A 227 6.06 8.10 -3.77
N SER A 228 6.94 8.01 -4.79
CA SER A 228 7.28 6.73 -5.40
C SER A 228 8.37 6.04 -4.57
N ILE A 229 8.28 4.72 -4.45
CA ILE A 229 9.27 3.89 -3.76
C ILE A 229 10.01 3.03 -4.78
N ASP A 230 11.34 3.08 -4.72
CA ASP A 230 12.17 2.09 -5.39
C ASP A 230 12.19 0.80 -4.54
N LEU A 231 11.52 -0.25 -5.02
CA LEU A 231 11.44 -1.53 -4.31
C LEU A 231 12.78 -2.27 -4.17
N ALA A 232 13.82 -1.88 -4.92
CA ALA A 232 15.15 -2.48 -4.84
C ALA A 232 16.03 -1.79 -3.78
N THR A 233 15.82 -0.49 -3.53
CA THR A 233 16.65 0.30 -2.61
C THR A 233 15.92 0.80 -1.37
N GLY A 234 14.58 0.75 -1.37
CA GLY A 234 13.72 1.32 -0.35
C GLY A 234 13.57 2.84 -0.44
N LYS A 235 14.30 3.52 -1.32
CA LYS A 235 14.33 4.99 -1.34
C LYS A 235 12.99 5.57 -1.80
N ALA A 236 12.43 6.46 -0.99
CA ALA A 236 11.30 7.29 -1.40
C ALA A 236 11.76 8.50 -2.23
N THR A 237 10.96 8.85 -3.23
CA THR A 237 11.14 10.06 -4.04
C THR A 237 9.80 10.78 -4.13
N GLU A 238 9.79 12.06 -3.77
CA GLU A 238 8.56 12.87 -3.83
C GLU A 238 8.06 12.95 -5.27
N ALA A 239 6.80 12.60 -5.48
CA ALA A 239 6.16 12.64 -6.79
C ALA A 239 5.20 13.83 -6.91
N ALA A 240 4.38 14.05 -5.88
CA ALA A 240 3.42 15.14 -5.87
C ALA A 240 2.89 15.44 -4.47
N LYS A 241 2.55 16.71 -4.23
CA LYS A 241 1.61 17.09 -3.19
C LYS A 241 0.18 17.01 -3.74
N ILE A 242 -0.71 16.30 -3.05
CA ILE A 242 -2.09 16.02 -3.46
C ILE A 242 -3.04 17.03 -2.81
N ALA A 243 -3.60 17.93 -3.61
CA ALA A 243 -4.58 18.90 -3.12
C ALA A 243 -5.90 18.21 -2.71
N GLY A 244 -6.56 18.70 -1.65
CA GLY A 244 -7.89 18.21 -1.25
C GLY A 244 -7.89 16.92 -0.42
N VAL A 245 -6.72 16.34 -0.12
CA VAL A 245 -6.55 15.35 0.95
C VAL A 245 -6.23 16.11 2.23
N SER A 246 -7.02 15.92 3.29
CA SER A 246 -6.80 16.55 4.59
C SER A 246 -7.03 15.56 5.72
N GLY A 247 -6.19 15.63 6.75
CA GLY A 247 -6.21 14.67 7.87
C GLY A 247 -5.25 13.50 7.67
N THR A 248 -5.36 12.50 8.56
CA THR A 248 -4.52 11.30 8.52
C THR A 248 -5.04 10.33 7.46
N VAL A 249 -4.21 10.04 6.47
CA VAL A 249 -4.42 8.94 5.52
C VAL A 249 -3.95 7.66 6.21
N LYS A 250 -4.87 6.74 6.47
CA LYS A 250 -4.57 5.45 7.11
C LYS A 250 -4.15 4.39 6.11
N ASP A 251 -4.75 4.42 4.93
CA ASP A 251 -4.57 3.40 3.92
C ASP A 251 -4.88 3.94 2.52
N ILE A 252 -4.33 3.31 1.48
CA ILE A 252 -4.59 3.65 0.08
C ILE A 252 -4.78 2.37 -0.73
N ALA A 253 -5.65 2.42 -1.72
CA ALA A 253 -5.85 1.34 -2.67
C ALA A 253 -5.96 1.90 -4.09
N VAL A 254 -5.15 1.42 -5.01
CA VAL A 254 -5.18 1.77 -6.42
C VAL A 254 -6.39 1.10 -7.04
N LEU A 255 -7.30 1.93 -7.57
CA LEU A 255 -8.53 1.46 -8.16
C LEU A 255 -8.26 0.87 -9.56
N PRO A 256 -9.02 -0.17 -9.98
CA PRO A 256 -8.91 -0.70 -11.33
C PRO A 256 -9.10 0.40 -12.39
N GLY A 257 -8.27 0.37 -13.42
CA GLY A 257 -8.41 1.25 -14.58
C GLY A 257 -9.79 1.09 -15.24
N LYS A 258 -10.28 2.18 -15.84
CA LYS A 258 -11.51 2.17 -16.65
C LYS A 258 -11.31 1.46 -17.99
#